data_AF-A0A832RA09-F1
#
_entry.id   AF-A0A832RA09-F1
#
_cell.length_a   1.000
_cell.length_b   1.000
_cell.length_c   1.000
_cell.angle_alpha   90.00
_cell.angle_beta   90.00
_cell.angle_gamma   90.00
#
_symmetry.space_group_name_H-M   'P 1'
#
loop_
_entity.id
_entity.type
_entity.pdbx_description
1 polymer ?
#
loop_
_entity_poly.entity_id
_entity_poly.type
_entity_poly.pdbx_seq_one_letter_code
_entity_poly.pdbx_strand_id
1 'polypeptide(L)'
;SPSSLSFYAGEEFPEWQGDLFVGAMQKGQIAGTGQLLRLKLNADGDVVHQESLLTELRQRIRGVKQGPDGRLYLLTDEDDGLVLRIERADD
;
A
#
# COMPACT_ATOMS: atom_id res chain seq x y z
N SER A 1 -15.00 6.59 1.62
CA SER A 1 -14.02 7.63 1.23
C SER A 1 -12.94 6.94 0.41
N PRO A 2 -12.48 7.49 -0.73
CA PRO A 2 -11.61 6.76 -1.64
C PRO A 2 -10.33 6.40 -0.90
N SER A 3 -9.91 5.15 -1.04
CA SER A 3 -8.52 4.81 -0.77
C SER A 3 -7.65 5.51 -1.79
N SER A 4 -6.53 6.07 -1.34
CA SER A 4 -5.54 6.59 -2.26
C SER A 4 -4.81 5.46 -2.98
N LEU A 5 -4.25 5.80 -4.12
CA LEU A 5 -3.42 4.93 -4.95
C LEU A 5 -2.12 5.65 -5.32
N SER A 6 -1.02 4.93 -5.42
CA SER A 6 0.30 5.46 -5.79
C SER A 6 1.03 4.44 -6.64
N PHE A 7 1.49 4.86 -7.82
CA PHE A 7 2.54 4.11 -8.50
C PHE A 7 3.85 4.26 -7.72
N TYR A 8 4.63 3.19 -7.68
CA TYR A 8 5.97 3.22 -7.12
C TYR A 8 7.00 3.46 -8.23
N ALA A 9 7.84 4.47 -8.02
CA ALA A 9 8.89 4.87 -8.96
C ALA A 9 10.26 5.03 -8.28
N GLY A 10 10.40 4.59 -7.03
CA GLY A 10 11.62 4.76 -6.22
C GLY A 10 12.65 3.64 -6.40
N GLU A 11 13.83 3.84 -5.81
CA GLU A 11 14.93 2.87 -5.92
C GLU A 11 15.14 2.03 -4.64
N GLU A 12 14.47 2.37 -3.53
CA GLU A 12 14.60 1.64 -2.25
C GLU A 12 14.05 0.20 -2.34
N PHE A 13 13.00 0.01 -3.14
CA PHE A 13 12.36 -1.27 -3.42
C PHE A 13 12.35 -1.55 -4.94
N PRO A 14 13.50 -1.92 -5.55
CA PRO A 14 13.57 -2.15 -6.99
C PRO A 14 12.56 -3.18 -7.51
N GLU A 15 12.20 -4.16 -6.69
CA GLU A 15 11.20 -5.18 -6.98
C GLU A 15 9.78 -4.64 -7.17
N TRP A 16 9.50 -3.40 -6.73
CA TRP A 16 8.20 -2.74 -6.79
C TRP A 16 8.10 -1.70 -7.91
N GLN A 17 9.15 -1.50 -8.70
CA GLN A 17 9.18 -0.46 -9.72
C GLN A 17 8.06 -0.62 -10.75
N GLY A 18 7.22 0.40 -10.86
CA GLY A 18 6.05 0.42 -11.74
C GLY A 18 4.79 -0.24 -11.18
N ASP A 19 4.85 -0.85 -10.00
CA ASP A 19 3.67 -1.43 -9.36
C ASP A 19 2.75 -0.34 -8.79
N LEU A 20 1.46 -0.64 -8.76
CA LEU A 20 0.41 0.21 -8.19
C LEU A 20 0.08 -0.24 -6.76
N PHE A 21 0.20 0.69 -5.82
CA PHE A 21 -0.19 0.48 -4.43
C PHE A 21 -1.53 1.13 -4.15
N VAL A 22 -2.42 0.39 -3.48
CA VAL A 22 -3.78 0.85 -3.18
C VAL A 22 -4.06 0.58 -1.71
N GLY A 23 -4.44 1.63 -0.97
CA GLY A 23 -4.97 1.45 0.38
C GLY A 23 -6.29 0.68 0.34
N ALA A 24 -6.56 -0.19 1.31
CA ALA A 24 -7.85 -0.85 1.43
C ALA A 24 -8.41 -0.67 2.84
N MET A 25 -9.66 -0.21 2.92
CA MET A 25 -10.35 0.00 4.20
C MET A 25 -10.81 -1.33 4.80
N GLN A 26 -11.26 -2.25 3.95
CA GLN A 26 -11.80 -3.54 4.35
C GLN A 26 -11.85 -4.48 3.15
N LYS A 27 -11.61 -5.76 3.37
CA LYS A 27 -11.82 -6.83 2.40
C LYS A 27 -13.23 -7.37 2.55
N GLY A 28 -14.03 -7.32 1.48
CA GLY A 28 -15.37 -7.90 1.47
C GLY A 28 -16.32 -7.35 2.55
N GLN A 29 -16.15 -6.09 2.93
CA GLN A 29 -16.91 -5.42 4.01
C GLN A 29 -16.68 -5.97 5.43
N ILE A 30 -15.61 -6.74 5.64
CA ILE A 30 -15.27 -7.32 6.95
C ILE A 30 -14.44 -6.31 7.74
N ALA A 31 -14.91 -5.92 8.93
CA ALA A 31 -14.18 -5.01 9.82
C ALA A 31 -12.83 -5.61 10.24
N GLY A 32 -11.81 -4.75 10.42
CA GLY A 32 -10.46 -5.17 10.83
C GLY A 32 -9.65 -5.88 9.74
N THR A 33 -10.07 -5.80 8.48
CA THR A 33 -9.38 -6.40 7.32
C THR A 33 -8.82 -5.36 6.36
N GLY A 34 -8.53 -4.16 6.87
CA GLY A 34 -7.77 -3.17 6.11
C GLY A 34 -6.37 -3.70 5.78
N GLN A 35 -5.85 -3.30 4.63
CA GLN A 35 -4.60 -3.83 4.08
C GLN A 35 -4.04 -2.88 3.02
N LEU A 36 -2.79 -3.08 2.64
CA LEU A 36 -2.18 -2.46 1.47
C LEU A 36 -2.21 -3.49 0.33
N LEU A 37 -2.80 -3.12 -0.81
CA LEU A 37 -2.77 -3.95 -2.01
C LEU A 37 -1.62 -3.48 -2.90
N ARG A 38 -0.81 -4.43 -3.36
CA ARG A 38 0.19 -4.22 -4.41
C ARG A 38 -0.27 -4.92 -5.68
N LEU A 39 -0.37 -4.16 -6.77
CA LEU A 39 -0.83 -4.63 -8.06
C LEU A 39 0.29 -4.46 -9.08
N LYS A 40 0.66 -5.55 -9.75
CA LYS A 40 1.53 -5.49 -10.93
C LYS A 40 0.66 -5.40 -12.18
N LEU A 41 0.93 -4.39 -13.00
CA LEU A 41 0.22 -4.18 -14.26
C LEU A 41 1.09 -4.61 -15.45
N ASN A 42 0.47 -5.14 -16.50
CA ASN A 42 1.13 -5.30 -17.80
C ASN A 42 1.12 -3.98 -18.58
N ALA A 43 1.68 -3.98 -19.80
CA ALA A 43 1.74 -2.80 -20.66
C ALA A 43 0.34 -2.29 -21.10
N ASP A 44 -0.66 -3.16 -21.13
CA ASP A 44 -2.05 -2.82 -21.48
C ASP A 44 -2.83 -2.27 -20.26
N GLY A 45 -2.23 -2.29 -19.06
CA GLY A 45 -2.82 -1.83 -17.81
C GLY A 45 -3.60 -2.91 -17.04
N ASP A 46 -3.58 -4.17 -17.51
CA ASP A 46 -4.24 -5.27 -16.82
C ASP A 46 -3.44 -5.73 -15.60
N VAL A 47 -4.17 -6.09 -14.53
CA VAL A 47 -3.55 -6.68 -13.33
C VAL A 47 -3.10 -8.10 -13.63
N VAL A 48 -1.78 -8.32 -13.61
CA VAL A 48 -1.16 -9.65 -13.79
C VAL A 48 -0.71 -10.28 -12.49
N HIS A 49 -0.60 -9.49 -11.41
CA HIS A 49 -0.35 -9.99 -10.07
C HIS A 49 -1.01 -9.07 -9.02
N GLN A 50 -1.52 -9.68 -7.95
CA GLN A 50 -2.07 -8.99 -6.80
C GLN A 50 -1.53 -9.63 -5.52
N GLU A 51 -1.00 -8.79 -4.63
CA GLU A 51 -0.47 -9.17 -3.33
C GLU A 51 -1.15 -8.33 -2.24
N SER A 52 -1.50 -8.97 -1.12
CA SER A 52 -2.03 -8.30 0.07
C SER A 52 -0.92 -8.18 1.11
N LEU A 53 -0.61 -6.95 1.51
CA LEU A 53 0.44 -6.60 2.46
C LEU A 53 -0.18 -6.04 3.74
N LEU A 54 0.55 -6.19 4.85
CA LEU A 54 0.22 -5.63 6.17
C LEU A 54 -1.16 -6.07 6.71
N THR A 55 -1.61 -7.28 6.36
CA THR A 55 -2.91 -7.79 6.80
C THR A 55 -3.02 -7.96 8.31
N GLU A 56 -1.89 -8.15 8.97
CA GLU A 56 -1.72 -8.32 10.41
C GLU A 56 -1.89 -7.00 11.17
N LEU A 57 -1.74 -5.85 10.48
CA LEU A 57 -1.95 -4.53 11.06
C LEU A 57 -3.41 -4.33 11.49
N ARG A 58 -4.36 -4.98 10.79
CA ARG A 58 -5.82 -4.92 11.06
C ARG A 58 -6.40 -3.50 11.12
N GLN A 59 -5.74 -2.53 10.49
CA GLN A 59 -6.16 -1.13 10.43
C GLN A 59 -6.56 -0.75 9.02
N ARG A 60 -7.51 0.17 8.90
CA ARG A 60 -7.98 0.71 7.61
C ARG A 60 -6.89 1.60 7.03
N ILE A 61 -6.41 1.29 5.82
CA ILE A 61 -5.42 2.13 5.13
C ILE A 61 -6.14 3.07 4.17
N ARG A 62 -6.03 4.37 4.44
CA ARG A 62 -6.68 5.44 3.67
C ARG A 62 -5.72 6.18 2.76
N GLY A 63 -4.47 6.33 3.20
CA GLY A 63 -3.40 6.99 2.47
C GLY A 63 -2.26 6.05 2.11
N VAL A 64 -1.72 6.20 0.91
CA VAL A 64 -0.45 5.66 0.42
C VAL A 64 0.18 6.71 -0.48
N LYS A 65 1.46 7.01 -0.24
CA LYS A 65 2.23 7.93 -1.08
C LYS A 65 3.71 7.57 -1.05
N GLN A 66 4.38 7.71 -2.18
CA GLN A 66 5.84 7.69 -2.21
C GLN A 66 6.42 9.02 -1.68
N GLY A 67 7.40 8.91 -0.78
CA GLY A 67 8.20 10.03 -0.29
C GLY A 67 9.38 10.36 -1.20
N PRO A 68 10.03 11.53 -1.01
CA PRO A 68 11.21 11.93 -1.79
C PRO A 68 12.44 11.04 -1.53
N ASP A 69 12.42 10.25 -0.46
CA ASP A 69 13.42 9.24 -0.10
C ASP A 69 13.18 7.89 -0.77
N GLY A 70 12.18 7.77 -1.66
CA GLY A 70 11.87 6.52 -2.34
C GLY A 70 11.12 5.50 -1.50
N ARG A 71 10.70 5.84 -0.27
CA ARG A 71 9.90 4.94 0.60
C ARG A 71 8.41 5.19 0.45
N LEU A 72 7.60 4.19 0.84
CA LEU A 72 6.16 4.33 0.91
C LEU A 72 5.74 4.77 2.31
N TYR A 73 4.82 5.75 2.34
CA TYR A 73 4.21 6.27 3.55
C TYR A 73 2.72 5.98 3.52
N LEU A 74 2.19 5.46 4.62
CA LEU A 74 0.78 5.10 4.76
C LEU A 74 0.10 5.95 5.82
N LEU A 75 -1.19 6.24 5.61
CA LEU A 75 -2.06 6.85 6.61
C LEU A 75 -3.17 5.88 6.98
N THR A 76 -3.31 5.59 8.27
CA THR A 76 -4.42 4.78 8.77
C THR A 76 -5.61 5.66 9.14
N ASP A 77 -6.82 5.12 8.97
CA ASP A 77 -8.08 5.76 9.34
C ASP A 77 -8.64 5.05 10.57
N GLU A 78 -8.14 5.44 11.74
CA GLU A 78 -8.56 4.96 13.06
C GLU A 78 -8.67 6.16 14.01
N ASP A 79 -9.28 5.98 15.19
CA ASP A 79 -9.41 7.06 16.19
C ASP A 79 -8.01 7.58 16.61
N ASP A 80 -7.06 6.68 16.82
CA ASP A 80 -5.63 6.97 17.00
C ASP A 80 -4.87 6.70 15.69
N GLY A 81 -5.16 7.51 14.66
CA GLY A 81 -4.55 7.37 13.33
C GLY A 81 -3.02 7.47 13.33
N LEU A 82 -2.39 6.69 12.46
CA LEU A 82 -0.93 6.56 12.35
C LEU A 82 -0.44 6.99 10.98
N VAL A 83 0.76 7.57 10.96
CA VAL A 83 1.59 7.67 9.75
C VAL A 83 2.66 6.60 9.84
N LEU A 84 2.62 5.65 8.91
CA LEU A 84 3.58 4.55 8.85
C LEU A 84 4.56 4.78 7.70
N ARG A 85 5.82 4.41 7.91
CA ARG A 85 6.84 4.34 6.84
C ARG A 85 7.17 2.88 6.60
N ILE A 86 7.17 2.46 5.34
CA ILE A 86 7.68 1.15 4.93
C ILE A 86 9.17 1.28 4.63
N GLU A 87 9.97 0.45 5.27
CA GLU A 87 11.40 0.32 5.06
C GLU A 87 11.78 -1.16 4.94
N ARG A 88 12.96 -1.44 4.39
CA ARG A 88 13.51 -2.79 4.40
C ARG A 88 13.80 -3.17 5.85
N ALA A 89 13.55 -4.42 6.22
CA ALA A 89 14.04 -4.93 7.48
C ALA A 89 15.58 -4.98 7.43
N ASP A 90 16.23 -4.67 8.54
CA ASP A 90 17.66 -4.95 8.71
C ASP A 90 17.88 -6.47 8.72
N ASP A 91 18.99 -6.93 8.13
CA ASP A 91 19.43 -8.33 8.17
C ASP A 91 19.95 -8.75 9.55
#